data_AF-A0A2V2UJI6-F1
#
_entry.id   AF-A0A2V2UJI6-F1
#
_cell.length_a   1.000
_cell.length_b   1.000
_cell.length_c   1.000
_cell.angle_alpha   90.00
_cell.angle_beta   90.00
_cell.angle_gamma   90.00
#
_symmetry.space_group_name_H-M   'P 1'
#
loop_
_entity.id
_entity.type
_entity.pdbx_description
1 polymer ?
#
loop_
_entity_poly.entity_id
_entity_poly.type
_entity_poly.pdbx_seq_one_letter_code
_entity_poly.pdbx_strand_id
1 'polypeptide(L)'
;MDMLKGFYESVYNARWHHVVEVPGGEGTGMEVREGEPAQPWTYRAVDDTFEKDDGVQQSGAAPPRLMVLTSDKEWPYTWERESKDIRDCYVNSEVERVWRIVKGDLTKWFGTHRGTVFSPRRRVLIGTPGIGKSMNVGSYLLYQLLHYDVEQLPMVVYFIANLTFLFDKITKWCQCTRVKAVS
;
A
#
# COMPACT_ATOMS: atom_id res chain seq x y z
N MET A 1 -22.61 -14.75 1.74
CA MET A 1 -21.57 -14.34 0.78
C MET A 1 -21.95 -12.96 0.40
N ASP A 2 -21.17 -11.98 0.83
CA ASP A 2 -21.70 -10.64 1.03
C ASP A 2 -21.00 -9.69 0.07
N MET A 3 -21.76 -9.13 -0.87
CA MET A 3 -21.28 -8.16 -1.84
C MET A 3 -21.20 -6.78 -1.16
N LEU A 4 -20.00 -6.22 -1.09
CA LEU A 4 -19.75 -4.97 -0.38
C LEU A 4 -19.93 -3.78 -1.33
N LYS A 5 -21.19 -3.34 -1.48
CA LYS A 5 -21.55 -2.24 -2.41
C LYS A 5 -20.72 -0.98 -2.15
N GLY A 6 -19.97 -0.54 -3.16
CA GLY A 6 -19.13 0.66 -3.12
C GLY A 6 -17.83 0.54 -2.31
N PHE A 7 -17.49 -0.66 -1.80
CA PHE A 7 -16.23 -0.86 -1.09
C PHE A 7 -15.02 -0.89 -2.03
N TYR A 8 -15.17 -1.50 -3.21
CA TYR A 8 -14.16 -1.42 -4.29
C TYR A 8 -13.81 0.05 -4.58
N GLU A 9 -14.83 0.86 -4.88
CA GLU A 9 -14.66 2.27 -5.21
C GLU A 9 -14.07 3.09 -4.06
N SER A 10 -14.40 2.74 -2.81
CA SER A 10 -13.85 3.43 -1.65
C SER A 10 -12.34 3.22 -1.52
N VAL A 11 -11.87 1.98 -1.71
CA VAL A 11 -10.44 1.66 -1.65
C VAL A 11 -9.73 2.19 -2.88
N TYR A 12 -10.30 2.02 -4.06
CA TYR A 12 -9.72 2.47 -5.33
C TYR A 12 -9.60 4.00 -5.38
N ASN A 13 -10.62 4.74 -4.94
CA ASN A 13 -10.60 6.21 -4.97
C ASN A 13 -10.07 6.83 -3.67
N ALA A 14 -9.29 6.09 -2.87
CA ALA A 14 -8.71 6.63 -1.65
C ALA A 14 -7.86 7.88 -1.94
N ARG A 15 -8.04 8.92 -1.12
CA ARG A 15 -7.46 10.24 -1.34
C ARG A 15 -6.08 10.35 -0.71
N TRP A 16 -5.15 10.93 -1.46
CA TRP A 16 -3.79 11.19 -1.00
C TRP A 16 -3.69 12.49 -0.21
N HIS A 17 -2.92 12.42 0.87
CA HIS A 17 -2.41 13.58 1.60
C HIS A 17 -0.95 13.30 1.96
N HIS A 18 -0.13 14.33 2.15
CA HIS A 18 1.26 14.17 2.57
C HIS A 18 1.73 15.29 3.48
N VAL A 19 2.68 14.97 4.34
CA VAL A 19 3.30 15.88 5.30
C VAL A 19 4.70 16.22 4.81
N VAL A 20 5.01 17.50 4.67
CA VAL A 20 6.36 18.00 4.36
C VAL A 20 6.91 18.86 5.48
N GLU A 21 8.24 18.94 5.54
CA GLU A 21 8.93 19.88 6.42
C GLU A 21 9.08 21.23 5.71
N VAL A 22 8.75 22.31 6.40
CA VAL A 22 8.84 23.68 5.87
C VAL A 22 10.24 24.24 6.21
N PRO A 23 11.08 24.54 5.21
CA PRO A 23 12.39 25.13 5.48
C PRO A 23 12.26 26.59 5.94
N GLY A 24 12.98 26.98 7.00
CA GLY A 24 13.27 28.39 7.31
C GLY A 24 12.49 29.06 8.45
N GLY A 25 11.80 28.33 9.33
CA GLY A 25 11.18 28.88 10.55
C GLY A 25 11.99 28.59 11.82
N GLU A 26 11.81 29.38 12.89
CA GLU A 26 12.25 29.00 14.25
C GLU A 26 11.41 27.81 14.74
N GLY A 27 11.86 26.60 14.38
CA GLY A 27 11.22 25.33 14.73
C GLY A 27 11.04 24.39 13.52
N THR A 28 10.89 23.09 13.77
CA THR A 28 10.58 22.08 12.74
C THR A 28 9.11 22.17 12.33
N GLY A 29 8.76 23.17 11.51
CA GLY A 29 7.40 23.33 10.99
C GLY A 29 7.02 22.19 10.03
N MET A 30 5.85 21.59 10.24
CA MET A 30 5.28 20.57 9.34
C MET A 30 4.02 21.11 8.67
N GLU A 31 3.88 20.87 7.37
CA GLU A 31 2.72 21.26 6.58
C GLU A 31 2.05 20.02 5.98
N VAL A 32 0.72 19.94 6.08
CA VAL A 32 -0.09 18.91 5.40
C VAL A 32 -0.54 19.47 4.05
N ARG A 33 -0.33 18.68 3.01
CA ARG A 33 -0.72 19.00 1.63
C ARG A 33 -1.64 17.91 1.09
N GLU A 34 -2.60 18.32 0.28
CA GLU A 34 -3.47 17.39 -0.46
C GLU A 34 -2.75 16.85 -1.69
N GLY A 35 -3.10 15.62 -2.09
CA GLY A 35 -2.55 14.94 -3.26
C GLY A 35 -1.29 14.13 -2.97
N GLU A 36 -0.85 13.39 -4.00
CA GLU A 36 0.41 12.64 -3.96
C GLU A 36 1.60 13.62 -4.02
N PRO A 37 2.65 13.42 -3.22
CA PRO A 37 3.82 14.29 -3.25
C PRO A 37 4.52 14.27 -4.61
N ALA A 38 4.94 15.45 -5.09
CA ALA A 38 5.65 15.59 -6.36
C ALA A 38 6.99 14.84 -6.41
N GLN A 39 7.62 14.63 -5.25
CA GLN A 39 8.85 13.86 -5.12
C GLN A 39 8.68 12.79 -4.02
N PRO A 40 8.64 11.49 -4.36
CA PRO A 40 8.64 10.41 -3.38
C PRO A 40 10.04 10.22 -2.75
N TRP A 41 10.16 9.37 -1.72
CA TRP A 41 11.46 9.03 -1.15
C TRP A 41 12.40 8.42 -2.20
N THR A 42 13.68 8.76 -2.13
CA THR A 42 14.73 8.14 -2.94
C THR A 42 15.28 6.91 -2.24
N TYR A 43 15.65 5.93 -3.04
CA TYR A 43 16.21 4.68 -2.56
C TYR A 43 17.35 4.25 -3.48
N ARG A 44 18.41 3.71 -2.88
CA ARG A 44 19.49 3.01 -3.59
C ARG A 44 19.18 1.53 -3.65
N ALA A 45 19.50 0.88 -4.77
CA ALA A 45 19.43 -0.58 -4.86
C ALA A 45 20.65 -1.17 -4.13
N VAL A 46 20.39 -2.09 -3.20
CA VAL A 46 21.40 -2.88 -2.49
C VAL A 46 20.97 -4.34 -2.62
N ASP A 47 21.65 -5.07 -3.51
CA ASP A 47 21.30 -6.43 -3.92
C ASP A 47 19.84 -6.57 -4.39
N ASP A 48 19.08 -7.50 -3.78
CA ASP A 48 17.65 -7.75 -4.02
C ASP A 48 16.75 -6.81 -3.17
N THR A 49 17.32 -5.80 -2.52
CA THR A 49 16.63 -4.87 -1.61
C THR A 49 16.86 -3.40 -1.97
N PHE A 50 16.09 -2.52 -1.34
CA PHE A 50 16.24 -1.07 -1.47
C PHE A 50 16.60 -0.50 -0.10
N GLU A 51 17.52 0.46 -0.05
CA GLU A 51 17.83 1.25 1.14
C GLU A 51 17.46 2.71 0.90
N LYS A 52 16.95 3.40 1.92
CA LYS A 52 16.62 4.82 1.82
C LYS A 52 17.90 5.60 1.53
N ASP A 53 17.86 6.46 0.52
CA ASP A 53 18.97 7.34 0.18
C ASP A 53 18.83 8.66 0.92
N ASP A 54 19.40 8.75 2.12
CA ASP A 54 19.37 9.94 2.99
C ASP A 54 20.72 10.66 3.11
N GLY A 55 21.77 10.14 2.48
CA GLY A 55 23.13 10.70 2.54
C GLY A 55 23.45 11.80 1.53
N VAL A 56 22.51 12.15 0.63
CA VAL A 56 22.72 13.18 -0.41
C VAL A 56 21.71 14.30 -0.24
N GLN A 57 22.21 15.54 -0.24
CA GLN A 57 21.39 16.75 -0.24
C GLN A 57 20.53 16.75 -1.51
N GLN A 58 19.25 16.39 -1.37
CA GLN A 58 18.33 16.32 -2.49
C GLN A 58 18.06 17.73 -3.04
N SER A 59 18.45 17.99 -4.28
CA SER A 59 18.06 19.20 -5.00
C SER A 59 16.61 19.02 -5.50
N GLY A 60 15.63 19.59 -4.80
CA GLY A 60 14.21 19.42 -5.15
C GLY A 60 13.25 19.86 -4.04
N ALA A 61 11.95 19.63 -4.26
CA ALA A 61 10.95 19.79 -3.19
C ALA A 61 11.26 18.80 -2.06
N ALA A 62 11.12 19.23 -0.80
CA ALA A 62 11.42 18.36 0.34
C ALA A 62 10.60 17.06 0.25
N PRO A 63 11.23 15.88 0.42
CA PRO A 63 10.50 14.63 0.38
C PRO A 63 9.47 14.58 1.52
N PRO A 64 8.35 13.86 1.33
CA PRO A 64 7.36 13.71 2.38
C PRO A 64 8.00 13.08 3.63
N ARG A 65 7.62 13.55 4.81
CA ARG A 65 7.89 12.85 6.08
C ARG A 65 6.92 11.68 6.26
N LEU A 66 5.69 11.83 5.77
CA LEU A 66 4.62 10.84 5.85
C LEU A 66 3.63 11.09 4.71
N MET A 67 3.08 10.04 4.12
CA MET A 67 1.92 10.11 3.22
C MET A 67 0.74 9.39 3.87
N VAL A 68 -0.47 9.76 3.48
CA VAL A 68 -1.71 9.22 4.02
C VAL A 68 -2.67 8.94 2.87
N LEU A 69 -3.25 7.75 2.87
CA LEU A 69 -4.35 7.36 2.00
C LEU A 69 -5.64 7.25 2.82
N THR A 70 -6.64 8.04 2.46
CA THR A 70 -7.92 8.09 3.18
C THR A 70 -9.03 7.45 2.36
N SER A 71 -9.62 6.37 2.87
CA SER A 71 -10.77 5.65 2.27
C SER A 71 -12.08 6.06 2.93
N ASP A 72 -13.14 6.29 2.15
CA ASP A 72 -14.43 6.76 2.68
C ASP A 72 -15.17 5.70 3.52
N LYS A 73 -14.98 4.42 3.20
CA LYS A 73 -15.58 3.23 3.84
C LYS A 73 -14.56 2.37 4.58
N GLU A 74 -13.46 2.99 5.03
CA GLU A 74 -12.36 2.34 5.77
C GLU A 74 -11.55 1.35 4.93
N TRP A 75 -10.57 0.71 5.57
CA TRP A 75 -9.72 -0.32 4.99
C TRP A 75 -10.17 -1.71 5.44
N PRO A 76 -9.96 -2.79 4.67
CA PRO A 76 -10.38 -4.15 5.04
C PRO A 76 -9.88 -4.64 6.41
N TYR A 77 -8.85 -3.98 6.98
CA TYR A 77 -8.30 -4.29 8.29
C TYR A 77 -9.24 -3.99 9.46
N THR A 78 -10.18 -3.05 9.31
CA THR A 78 -11.03 -2.56 10.40
C THR A 78 -12.27 -3.43 10.66
N TRP A 79 -12.68 -4.26 9.69
CA TRP A 79 -14.00 -4.90 9.69
C TRP A 79 -14.25 -5.92 10.83
N GLU A 80 -13.22 -6.51 11.46
CA GLU A 80 -13.40 -7.51 12.54
C GLU A 80 -13.25 -6.93 13.96
N ARG A 81 -12.77 -5.68 14.12
CA ARG A 81 -12.62 -5.04 15.44
C ARG A 81 -13.57 -3.88 15.54
N GLU A 82 -14.50 -3.94 16.50
CA GLU A 82 -15.48 -2.90 16.88
C GLU A 82 -14.83 -1.60 17.43
N SER A 83 -13.70 -1.16 16.90
CA SER A 83 -12.93 -0.03 17.40
C SER A 83 -12.48 0.91 16.28
N LYS A 84 -13.10 2.11 16.28
CA LYS A 84 -12.79 3.35 15.55
C LYS A 84 -12.61 3.22 14.03
N ASP A 85 -13.39 3.99 13.28
CA ASP A 85 -13.29 4.19 11.84
C ASP A 85 -11.86 4.59 11.39
N ILE A 86 -10.95 3.62 11.22
CA ILE A 86 -9.60 3.90 10.70
C ILE A 86 -9.71 4.00 9.18
N ARG A 87 -9.95 5.23 8.73
CA ARG A 87 -10.02 5.59 7.31
C ARG A 87 -8.65 5.86 6.69
N ASP A 88 -7.67 6.17 7.55
CA ASP A 88 -6.34 6.60 7.14
C ASP A 88 -5.33 5.45 7.16
N CYS A 89 -4.64 5.27 6.03
CA CYS A 89 -3.50 4.38 5.87
C CYS A 89 -2.23 5.22 5.80
N TYR A 90 -1.35 5.08 6.80
CA TYR A 90 -0.13 5.87 6.91
C TYR A 90 1.03 5.20 6.16
N VAL A 91 1.52 5.85 5.12
CA VAL A 91 2.60 5.35 4.27
C VAL A 91 3.88 6.13 4.61
N ASN A 92 4.88 5.45 5.15
CA ASN A 92 6.21 5.99 5.36
C ASN A 92 7.20 5.38 4.36
N SER A 93 8.48 5.78 4.46
CA SER A 93 9.52 5.26 3.58
C SER A 93 9.67 3.73 3.62
N GLU A 94 9.42 3.06 4.74
CA GLU A 94 9.51 1.60 4.80
C GLU A 94 8.32 0.92 4.12
N VAL A 95 7.11 1.48 4.26
CA VAL A 95 5.91 0.99 3.59
C VAL A 95 6.06 1.14 2.07
N GLU A 96 6.56 2.29 1.61
CA GLU A 96 6.84 2.53 0.20
C GLU A 96 7.93 1.59 -0.35
N ARG A 97 8.95 1.30 0.47
CA ARG A 97 10.00 0.33 0.13
C ARG A 97 9.44 -1.06 -0.14
N VAL A 98 8.47 -1.51 0.67
CA VAL A 98 7.78 -2.80 0.45
C VAL A 98 7.05 -2.79 -0.88
N TRP A 99 6.33 -1.72 -1.22
CA TRP A 99 5.67 -1.62 -2.52
C TRP A 99 6.66 -1.69 -3.68
N ARG A 100 7.80 -0.99 -3.59
CA ARG A 100 8.84 -1.06 -4.63
C ARG A 100 9.37 -2.49 -4.85
N ILE A 101 9.52 -3.28 -3.79
CA ILE A 101 9.92 -4.69 -3.88
C ILE A 101 8.82 -5.50 -4.59
N VAL A 102 7.57 -5.36 -4.17
CA VAL A 102 6.42 -6.07 -4.78
C VAL A 102 6.26 -5.68 -6.25
N LYS A 103 6.36 -4.39 -6.59
CA LYS A 103 6.32 -3.89 -7.97
C LYS A 103 7.46 -4.48 -8.81
N GLY A 104 8.65 -4.63 -8.25
CA GLY A 104 9.78 -5.30 -8.90
C GLY A 104 9.49 -6.77 -9.21
N ASP A 105 8.86 -7.50 -8.27
CA ASP A 105 8.43 -8.89 -8.48
C ASP A 105 7.35 -9.00 -9.56
N LEU A 106 6.35 -8.11 -9.55
CA LEU A 106 5.30 -8.07 -10.57
C LEU A 106 5.88 -7.77 -11.95
N THR A 107 6.80 -6.81 -12.04
CA THR A 107 7.49 -6.46 -13.29
C THR A 107 8.28 -7.65 -13.85
N LYS A 108 8.98 -8.40 -12.97
CA LYS A 108 9.70 -9.62 -13.37
C LYS A 108 8.75 -10.72 -13.80
N TRP A 109 7.63 -10.90 -13.09
CA TRP A 109 6.63 -11.92 -13.39
C TRP A 109 5.95 -11.65 -14.74
N PHE A 110 5.39 -10.45 -14.95
CA PHE A 110 4.68 -10.11 -16.18
C PHE A 110 5.60 -9.73 -17.35
N GLY A 111 6.92 -9.66 -17.12
CA GLY A 111 7.91 -9.36 -18.13
C GLY A 111 8.03 -10.46 -19.19
N THR A 112 8.35 -10.06 -20.43
CA THR A 112 8.43 -10.94 -21.61
C THR A 112 9.74 -11.74 -21.72
N HIS A 113 10.60 -11.73 -20.70
CA HIS A 113 11.93 -12.36 -20.75
C HIS A 113 11.81 -13.90 -20.75
N ARG A 114 11.79 -14.45 -21.97
CA ARG A 114 11.52 -15.83 -22.39
C ARG A 114 12.49 -16.92 -21.85
N GLY A 115 13.33 -16.63 -20.85
CA GLY A 115 14.41 -17.52 -20.40
C GLY A 115 14.22 -18.14 -19.01
N THR A 116 13.42 -17.53 -18.14
CA THR A 116 13.20 -18.03 -16.78
C THR A 116 11.74 -17.85 -16.42
N VAL A 117 11.01 -18.95 -16.24
CA VAL A 117 9.66 -18.93 -15.68
C VAL A 117 9.75 -18.35 -14.27
N PHE A 118 9.52 -17.05 -14.13
CA PHE A 118 9.54 -16.40 -12.83
C PHE A 118 8.23 -16.73 -12.14
N SER A 119 8.29 -17.62 -11.15
CA SER A 119 7.14 -17.95 -10.32
C SER A 119 6.91 -16.86 -9.27
N PRO A 120 5.64 -16.60 -8.88
CA PRO A 120 5.32 -15.70 -7.77
C PRO A 120 6.17 -16.02 -6.54
N ARG A 121 7.00 -15.06 -6.11
CA ARG A 121 7.75 -15.18 -4.87
C ARG A 121 6.84 -14.90 -3.69
N ARG A 122 6.81 -15.80 -2.71
CA ARG A 122 6.15 -15.54 -1.42
C ARG A 122 7.03 -14.57 -0.62
N ARG A 123 6.49 -13.41 -0.25
CA ARG A 123 7.14 -12.42 0.60
C ARG A 123 6.52 -12.48 2.00
N VAL A 124 7.35 -12.44 3.04
CA VAL A 124 6.91 -12.38 4.43
C VAL A 124 7.42 -11.06 5.02
N LEU A 125 6.50 -10.22 5.50
CA LEU A 125 6.85 -9.02 6.24
C LEU A 125 7.05 -9.39 7.71
N ILE A 126 8.27 -9.20 8.21
CA ILE A 126 8.60 -9.37 9.62
C ILE A 126 8.74 -7.98 10.23
N GLY A 127 8.05 -7.73 11.33
CA GLY A 127 8.12 -6.47 12.04
C GLY A 127 7.84 -6.65 13.53
N THR A 128 8.19 -5.63 14.29
CA THR A 128 7.91 -5.58 15.73
C THR A 128 6.39 -5.60 15.97
N PRO A 129 5.88 -6.53 16.80
CA PRO A 129 4.47 -6.56 17.16
C PRO A 129 3.98 -5.23 17.76
N GLY A 130 2.72 -4.87 17.54
CA GLY A 130 2.05 -3.74 18.21
C GLY A 130 2.17 -2.36 17.55
N ILE A 131 3.00 -2.18 16.52
CA ILE A 131 3.23 -0.85 15.89
C ILE A 131 2.20 -0.53 14.77
N GLY A 132 1.32 -1.46 14.41
CA GLY A 132 0.34 -1.23 13.33
C GLY A 132 0.95 -1.23 11.91
N LYS A 133 2.21 -1.63 11.76
CA LYS A 133 2.92 -1.69 10.47
C LYS A 133 2.22 -2.58 9.44
N SER A 134 1.68 -3.72 9.86
CA SER A 134 1.00 -4.66 8.97
C SER A 134 -0.30 -4.10 8.38
N MET A 135 -1.05 -3.31 9.16
CA MET A 135 -2.25 -2.62 8.69
C MET A 135 -1.88 -1.66 7.55
N ASN A 136 -0.92 -0.76 7.78
CA ASN A 136 -0.51 0.22 6.78
C ASN A 136 0.07 -0.44 5.52
N VAL A 137 0.95 -1.44 5.68
CA VAL A 137 1.51 -2.16 4.52
C VAL A 137 0.43 -2.91 3.75
N GLY A 138 -0.47 -3.63 4.44
CA GLY A 138 -1.54 -4.38 3.79
C GLY A 138 -2.49 -3.49 3.00
N SER A 139 -2.97 -2.42 3.63
CA SER A 139 -3.82 -1.41 3.00
C SER A 139 -3.14 -0.75 1.81
N TYR A 140 -1.87 -0.36 1.96
CA TYR A 140 -1.14 0.29 0.88
C TYR A 140 -0.88 -0.64 -0.31
N LEU A 141 -0.49 -1.89 -0.04
CA LEU A 141 -0.31 -2.89 -1.09
C LEU A 141 -1.62 -3.17 -1.82
N LEU A 142 -2.74 -3.28 -1.10
CA LEU A 142 -4.04 -3.45 -1.72
C LEU A 142 -4.36 -2.28 -2.66
N TYR A 143 -4.21 -1.03 -2.20
CA TYR A 143 -4.41 0.16 -3.03
C TYR A 143 -3.57 0.11 -4.30
N GLN A 144 -2.26 -0.15 -4.16
CA GLN A 144 -1.32 -0.19 -5.26
C GLN A 144 -1.60 -1.33 -6.26
N LEU A 145 -2.01 -2.52 -5.78
CA LEU A 145 -2.38 -3.65 -6.64
C LEU A 145 -3.68 -3.39 -7.41
N LEU A 146 -4.63 -2.66 -6.80
CA LEU A 146 -5.84 -2.23 -7.48
C LEU A 146 -5.54 -1.22 -8.61
N HIS A 147 -4.50 -0.40 -8.46
CA HIS A 147 -4.03 0.53 -9.50
C HIS A 147 -3.02 -0.07 -10.48
N TYR A 148 -2.55 -1.30 -10.23
CA TYR A 148 -1.71 -2.00 -11.20
C TYR A 148 -2.49 -2.29 -12.49
N ASP A 149 -1.78 -2.60 -13.58
CA ASP A 149 -2.39 -2.94 -14.86
C ASP A 149 -3.46 -4.04 -14.71
N VAL A 150 -4.68 -3.76 -15.18
CA VAL A 150 -5.83 -4.67 -15.09
C VAL A 150 -5.71 -5.86 -16.05
N GLU A 151 -5.01 -5.70 -17.17
CA GLU A 151 -4.79 -6.80 -18.13
C GLU A 151 -3.83 -7.85 -17.57
N GLN A 152 -2.86 -7.40 -16.77
CA GLN A 152 -1.89 -8.28 -16.11
C GLN A 152 -2.43 -8.82 -14.78
N LEU A 153 -3.12 -7.98 -14.02
CA LEU A 153 -3.64 -8.32 -12.69
C LEU A 153 -5.14 -7.95 -12.61
N PRO A 154 -6.04 -8.82 -13.10
CA PRO A 154 -7.48 -8.54 -13.13
C PRO A 154 -8.17 -8.68 -11.78
N MET A 155 -7.56 -9.40 -10.82
CA MET A 155 -8.14 -9.65 -9.50
C MET A 155 -7.09 -9.55 -8.39
N VAL A 156 -7.53 -9.15 -7.20
CA VAL A 156 -6.72 -9.10 -5.98
C VAL A 156 -7.47 -9.80 -4.85
N VAL A 157 -6.83 -10.79 -4.22
CA VAL A 157 -7.36 -11.45 -3.02
C VAL A 157 -6.63 -10.93 -1.80
N TYR A 158 -7.39 -10.46 -0.81
CA TYR A 158 -6.87 -9.91 0.44
C TYR A 158 -7.40 -10.73 1.63
N PHE A 159 -6.47 -11.27 2.41
CA PHE A 159 -6.79 -12.10 3.58
C PHE A 159 -6.51 -11.34 4.87
N ILE A 160 -7.47 -11.36 5.78
CA ILE A 160 -7.27 -10.89 7.15
C ILE A 160 -8.03 -11.78 8.12
N ALA A 161 -7.32 -12.34 9.11
CA ALA A 161 -7.88 -13.28 10.07
C ALA A 161 -8.68 -14.40 9.35
N ASN A 162 -9.99 -14.48 9.58
CA ASN A 162 -10.88 -15.45 8.93
C ASN A 162 -11.61 -14.88 7.69
N LEU A 163 -11.35 -13.64 7.30
CA LEU A 163 -12.00 -12.95 6.19
C LEU A 163 -11.15 -13.02 4.93
N THR A 164 -11.82 -13.25 3.80
CA THR A 164 -11.26 -13.19 2.46
C THR A 164 -12.04 -12.18 1.65
N PHE A 165 -11.35 -11.16 1.17
CA PHE A 165 -11.87 -10.17 0.24
C PHE A 165 -11.36 -10.49 -1.16
N LEU A 166 -12.25 -10.62 -2.15
CA LEU A 166 -11.87 -10.67 -3.56
C LEU A 166 -12.31 -9.36 -4.21
N PHE A 167 -11.33 -8.64 -4.76
CA PHE A 167 -11.54 -7.47 -5.58
C PHE A 167 -11.38 -7.88 -7.04
N ASP A 168 -12.43 -7.71 -7.82
CA ASP A 168 -12.41 -7.87 -9.26
C ASP A 168 -12.34 -6.48 -9.90
N LYS A 169 -11.24 -6.22 -10.61
CA LYS A 169 -10.93 -4.93 -11.21
C LYS A 169 -11.61 -4.72 -12.56
N ILE A 170 -12.04 -5.79 -13.22
CA ILE A 170 -12.75 -5.73 -14.51
C ILE A 170 -14.16 -5.20 -14.29
N THR A 171 -14.86 -5.77 -13.31
CA THR A 171 -16.26 -5.46 -13.01
C THR A 171 -16.42 -4.56 -11.78
N LYS A 172 -15.31 -4.17 -11.15
CA LYS A 172 -15.23 -3.19 -10.05
C LYS A 172 -16.12 -3.52 -8.85
N TRP A 173 -16.08 -4.77 -8.42
CA TRP A 173 -16.82 -5.25 -7.25
C TRP A 173 -15.88 -5.87 -6.24
N CYS A 174 -16.30 -5.82 -4.98
CA CYS A 174 -15.65 -6.50 -3.88
C CYS A 174 -16.64 -7.44 -3.22
N GLN A 175 -16.20 -8.67 -2.98
CA GLN A 175 -16.93 -9.66 -2.20
C GLN A 175 -16.15 -10.02 -0.96
N CYS A 176 -16.86 -10.27 0.15
CA CYS A 176 -16.27 -10.74 1.39
C CYS A 176 -16.87 -12.10 1.76
N THR A 177 -15.99 -13.03 2.12
CA THR A 177 -16.36 -14.37 2.60
C THR A 177 -15.60 -14.66 3.88
N ARG A 178 -16.30 -15.21 4.87
CA ARG A 178 -15.69 -15.75 6.10
C ARG A 178 -15.34 -17.22 5.89
N VAL A 179 -14.07 -17.56 6.00
CA VAL A 179 -13.60 -18.94 5.98
C VAL A 179 -13.86 -19.54 7.36
N LYS A 180 -14.73 -20.56 7.42
CA LYS A 180 -14.88 -21.36 8.64
C LYS A 180 -13.63 -22.21 8.78
N ALA A 181 -12.99 -22.18 9.95
CA ALA A 181 -11.93 -23.13 10.27
C ALA A 181 -12.50 -24.55 10.14
N VAL A 182 -11.85 -25.39 9.34
CA VAL A 182 -12.10 -26.84 9.38
C VAL A 182 -11.39 -27.32 10.64
N SER A 183 -12.16 -27.54 11.71
CA SER A 183 -11.72 -28.19 12.95
C SER A 183 -11.56 -29.69 12.75
#